data_AF-A0A959MX82-F1
#
_entry.id   AF-A0A959MX82-F1
#
_cell.length_a   1.000
_cell.length_b   1.000
_cell.length_c   1.000
_cell.angle_alpha   90.00
_cell.angle_beta   90.00
_cell.angle_gamma   90.00
#
_symmetry.space_group_name_H-M   'P 1'
#
loop_
_entity.id
_entity.type
_entity.pdbx_description
1 polymer ?
#
loop_
_entity_poly.entity_id
_entity_poly.type
_entity_poly.pdbx_seq_one_letter_code
_entity_poly.pdbx_strand_id
1 'polypeptide(L)'
;MRPIFTIHAGEYLVASELEKNKSFKKSNANIWIPGKDTGIDLLLTDKTNRRTVSLQVKFSKSFEPVSDNPEIRKRVRSQGWWIINSKKLKLSLADFWVFVTYSFDTKQNDFIIVKPKEFYAFLRKLKNKPDKNGSYHLYSCVTRNDKALETRGLSKKELEGYYFNFYNSPTRNLTKFLNNWNILLKKLKT
;
A
#
# COMPACT_ATOMS: atom_id res chain seq x y z
N MET A 1 11.58 3.72 -31.81
CA MET A 1 10.32 4.23 -31.23
C MET A 1 10.57 4.76 -29.83
N ARG A 2 10.08 5.95 -29.48
CA ARG A 2 10.01 6.42 -28.08
C ARG A 2 8.60 6.12 -27.55
N PRO A 3 8.44 5.49 -26.38
CA PRO A 3 7.11 5.25 -25.82
C PRO A 3 6.40 6.58 -25.51
N ILE A 4 5.11 6.68 -25.86
CA ILE A 4 4.27 7.86 -25.60
C ILE A 4 3.95 7.97 -24.10
N PHE A 5 3.79 6.83 -23.42
CA PHE A 5 3.69 6.71 -21.96
C PHE A 5 4.16 5.31 -21.53
N THR A 6 4.43 5.13 -20.24
CA THR A 6 4.72 3.83 -19.63
C THR A 6 3.79 3.65 -18.45
N ILE A 7 3.17 2.47 -18.33
CA ILE A 7 2.37 2.10 -17.17
C ILE A 7 3.20 1.12 -16.35
N HIS A 8 3.45 1.46 -15.09
CA HIS A 8 4.16 0.57 -14.19
C HIS A 8 3.24 -0.54 -13.65
N ALA A 9 3.80 -1.71 -13.33
CA ALA A 9 3.01 -2.86 -12.87
C ALA A 9 2.08 -2.54 -11.69
N GLY A 10 2.54 -1.72 -10.73
CA GLY A 10 1.70 -1.28 -9.62
C GLY A 10 0.47 -0.49 -10.05
N GLU A 11 0.63 0.43 -11.01
CA GLU A 11 -0.47 1.27 -11.53
C GLU A 11 -1.52 0.39 -12.20
N TYR A 12 -1.08 -0.55 -13.04
CA TYR A 12 -1.95 -1.53 -13.66
C TYR A 12 -2.73 -2.35 -12.61
N LEU A 13 -2.05 -2.86 -11.57
CA LEU A 13 -2.69 -3.66 -10.53
C LEU A 13 -3.72 -2.86 -9.72
N VAL A 14 -3.41 -1.61 -9.39
CA VAL A 14 -4.34 -0.71 -8.68
C VAL A 14 -5.55 -0.38 -9.55
N ALA A 15 -5.33 0.01 -10.81
CA ALA A 15 -6.42 0.31 -11.74
C ALA A 15 -7.31 -0.91 -11.97
N SER A 16 -6.73 -2.09 -12.22
CA SER A 16 -7.47 -3.33 -12.41
C SER A 16 -8.30 -3.72 -11.17
N GLU A 17 -7.77 -3.53 -9.97
CA GLU A 17 -8.51 -3.79 -8.74
C GLU A 17 -9.69 -2.82 -8.57
N LEU A 18 -9.47 -1.53 -8.83
CA LEU A 18 -10.52 -0.51 -8.79
C LEU A 18 -11.65 -0.81 -9.78
N GLU A 19 -11.32 -1.22 -11.00
CA GLU A 19 -12.31 -1.61 -12.02
C GLU A 19 -13.11 -2.84 -11.61
N LYS A 20 -12.49 -3.81 -10.90
CA LYS A 20 -13.17 -5.02 -10.42
C LYS A 20 -14.00 -4.78 -9.17
N ASN A 21 -13.60 -3.84 -8.32
CA ASN A 21 -14.22 -3.56 -7.05
C ASN A 21 -15.71 -3.15 -7.20
N LYS A 22 -16.61 -3.90 -6.56
CA LYS A 22 -18.06 -3.70 -6.68
C LYS A 22 -18.52 -2.29 -6.28
N SER A 23 -17.92 -1.69 -5.26
CA SER A 23 -18.30 -0.35 -4.79
C SER A 23 -17.91 0.72 -5.81
N PHE A 24 -16.74 0.56 -6.45
CA PHE A 24 -16.28 1.44 -7.52
C PHE A 24 -17.12 1.30 -8.79
N LYS A 25 -17.40 0.06 -9.21
CA LYS A 25 -18.35 -0.21 -10.32
C LYS A 25 -19.69 0.49 -10.11
N LYS A 26 -20.26 0.41 -8.90
CA LYS A 26 -21.54 1.08 -8.58
C LYS A 26 -21.45 2.61 -8.57
N SER A 27 -20.27 3.17 -8.29
CA SER A 27 -20.07 4.61 -8.26
C SER A 27 -19.93 5.25 -9.64
N ASN A 28 -19.70 4.46 -10.69
CA ASN A 28 -19.34 4.93 -12.03
C ASN A 28 -18.20 5.96 -11.99
N ALA A 29 -17.20 5.71 -11.14
CA ALA A 29 -16.00 6.55 -11.10
C ALA A 29 -15.13 6.26 -12.32
N ASN A 30 -14.57 7.31 -12.92
CA ASN A 30 -13.64 7.18 -14.02
C ASN A 30 -12.21 7.05 -13.46
N ILE A 31 -11.38 6.26 -14.14
CA ILE A 31 -9.97 6.04 -13.79
C ILE A 31 -9.12 6.59 -14.93
N TRP A 32 -8.20 7.49 -14.60
CA TRP A 32 -7.36 8.19 -15.56
C TRP A 32 -5.89 7.96 -15.25
N ILE A 33 -5.08 7.90 -16.30
CA ILE A 33 -3.62 7.87 -16.24
C ILE A 33 -3.13 9.27 -16.63
N PRO A 34 -2.51 10.03 -15.72
CA PRO A 34 -1.97 11.36 -16.04
C PRO A 34 -0.87 11.28 -17.11
N GLY A 35 -0.90 12.18 -18.09
CA GLY A 35 0.11 12.22 -19.16
C GLY A 35 1.47 12.81 -18.76
N LYS A 36 1.60 13.37 -17.55
CA LYS A 36 2.85 13.95 -17.02
C LYS A 36 3.09 13.41 -15.61
N ASP A 37 4.35 13.09 -15.31
CA ASP A 37 4.76 12.75 -13.94
C ASP A 37 4.79 14.01 -13.07
N THR A 38 3.78 14.15 -12.21
CA THR A 38 3.69 15.18 -11.17
C THR A 38 3.75 14.59 -9.76
N GLY A 39 4.12 13.30 -9.64
CA GLY A 39 3.92 12.52 -8.42
C GLY A 39 2.47 12.06 -8.21
N ILE A 40 1.68 12.00 -9.28
CA ILE A 40 0.35 11.40 -9.31
C ILE A 40 0.38 10.35 -10.43
N ASP A 41 0.19 9.08 -10.05
CA ASP A 41 0.27 7.96 -10.99
C ASP A 41 -1.12 7.57 -11.52
N LEU A 42 -2.17 7.77 -10.71
CA LEU A 42 -3.56 7.57 -11.12
C LEU A 42 -4.44 8.71 -10.62
N LEU A 43 -5.45 9.07 -11.39
CA LEU A 43 -6.48 10.04 -11.02
C LEU A 43 -7.84 9.38 -11.14
N LEU A 44 -8.64 9.46 -10.09
CA LEU A 44 -10.03 9.04 -10.09
C LEU A 44 -10.92 10.26 -10.18
N THR A 45 -12.00 10.19 -10.94
CA THR A 45 -13.04 11.21 -10.93
C THR A 45 -14.41 10.60 -10.71
N ASP A 46 -15.34 11.40 -10.19
CA ASP A 46 -16.74 11.00 -10.19
C ASP A 46 -17.29 10.99 -11.64
N LYS A 47 -18.49 10.43 -11.83
CA LYS A 47 -19.13 10.34 -13.15
C LYS A 47 -19.29 11.69 -13.86
N THR A 48 -19.31 12.80 -13.12
CA THR A 48 -19.47 14.16 -13.67
C THR A 48 -18.14 14.89 -13.88
N ASN A 49 -17.01 14.27 -13.53
CA ASN A 49 -15.66 14.86 -13.56
C ASN A 49 -15.52 16.15 -12.72
N ARG A 50 -16.35 16.33 -11.70
CA ARG A 50 -16.32 17.50 -10.80
C ARG A 50 -15.54 17.26 -9.53
N ARG A 51 -15.42 16.00 -9.11
CA ARG A 51 -14.68 15.59 -7.92
C ARG A 51 -13.57 14.64 -8.31
N THR A 52 -12.44 14.78 -7.63
CA THR A 52 -11.22 14.07 -7.99
C THR A 52 -10.56 13.44 -6.76
N VAL A 53 -9.86 12.33 -7.00
CA VAL A 53 -8.96 11.69 -6.02
C VAL A 53 -7.69 11.28 -6.73
N SER A 54 -6.56 11.83 -6.30
CA SER A 54 -5.24 11.52 -6.87
C SER A 54 -4.51 10.44 -6.05
N LEU A 55 -3.86 9.51 -6.74
CA LEU A 55 -3.14 8.39 -6.14
C LEU A 55 -1.67 8.40 -6.57
N GLN A 56 -0.77 8.20 -5.61
CA GLN A 56 0.60 7.75 -5.87
C GLN A 56 0.67 6.26 -5.54
N VAL A 57 1.20 5.47 -6.45
CA VAL A 57 1.35 4.02 -6.32
C VAL A 57 2.82 3.67 -6.02
N LYS A 58 3.02 2.69 -5.13
CA LYS A 58 4.31 2.10 -4.82
C LYS A 58 4.20 0.59 -4.88
N PHE A 59 4.95 -0.04 -5.77
CA PHE A 59 4.88 -1.48 -6.00
C PHE A 59 6.03 -2.23 -5.34
N SER A 60 5.70 -3.36 -4.72
CA SER A 60 6.65 -4.38 -4.29
C SER A 60 6.17 -5.75 -4.77
N LYS A 61 7.11 -6.59 -5.21
CA LYS A 61 6.88 -8.04 -5.23
C LYS A 61 6.95 -8.56 -3.79
N SER A 62 6.22 -9.63 -3.49
CA SER A 62 6.39 -10.33 -2.22
C SER A 62 7.73 -11.04 -2.21
N PHE A 63 8.52 -10.87 -1.14
CA PHE A 63 9.75 -11.62 -0.96
C PHE A 63 9.41 -13.00 -0.35
N GLU A 64 10.00 -14.07 -0.89
CA GLU A 64 9.86 -15.46 -0.41
C GLU A 64 11.24 -16.00 0.05
N PRO A 65 11.32 -16.89 1.06
CA PRO A 65 10.25 -17.44 1.88
C PRO A 65 10.24 -16.89 3.32
N VAL A 66 9.02 -16.59 3.75
CA VAL A 66 8.51 -16.17 5.07
C VAL A 66 9.20 -16.79 6.30
N SER A 67 9.60 -18.05 6.18
CA SER A 67 10.31 -18.86 7.16
C SER A 67 10.47 -20.27 6.57
N ASP A 68 11.51 -21.01 6.98
CA ASP A 68 11.59 -22.45 6.73
C ASP A 68 10.47 -23.22 7.44
N ASN A 69 9.82 -22.61 8.43
CA ASN A 69 8.68 -23.17 9.13
C ASN A 69 7.41 -23.19 8.25
N PRO A 70 6.88 -24.39 7.89
CA PRO A 70 5.69 -24.52 7.06
C PRO A 70 4.43 -23.90 7.68
N GLU A 71 4.31 -23.92 9.01
CA GLU A 71 3.16 -23.35 9.71
C GLU A 71 3.11 -21.83 9.60
N ILE A 72 4.28 -21.19 9.51
CA ILE A 72 4.36 -19.75 9.29
C ILE A 72 3.99 -19.43 7.83
N ARG A 73 4.47 -20.20 6.86
CA ARG A 73 4.11 -20.02 5.44
C ARG A 73 2.60 -20.08 5.21
N LYS A 74 1.90 -21.01 5.88
CA LYS A 74 0.43 -21.10 5.83
C LYS A 74 -0.28 -19.88 6.39
N ARG A 75 0.38 -19.04 7.20
CA ARG A 75 -0.23 -17.90 7.89
C ARG A 75 0.04 -16.56 7.22
N VAL A 76 1.12 -16.46 6.47
CA VAL A 76 1.46 -15.24 5.73
C VAL A 76 0.81 -15.26 4.34
N ARG A 77 0.32 -14.10 3.91
CA ARG A 77 -0.24 -13.88 2.57
C ARG A 77 0.77 -13.16 1.68
N SER A 78 1.37 -12.08 2.18
CA SER A 78 2.33 -11.29 1.41
C SER A 78 3.29 -10.51 2.32
N GLN A 79 4.47 -10.19 1.78
CA GLN A 79 5.49 -9.36 2.44
C GLN A 79 6.06 -8.34 1.47
N GLY A 80 5.76 -7.06 1.67
CA GLY A 80 6.22 -5.98 0.82
C GLY A 80 7.33 -5.16 1.46
N TRP A 81 8.22 -4.62 0.64
CA TRP A 81 9.27 -3.70 1.06
C TRP A 81 9.29 -2.47 0.16
N TRP A 82 9.29 -1.28 0.78
CA TRP A 82 9.42 -0.01 0.07
C TRP A 82 10.40 0.92 0.78
N ILE A 83 11.07 1.74 -0.01
CA ILE A 83 11.86 2.87 0.46
C ILE A 83 11.04 4.15 0.25
N ILE A 84 10.78 4.87 1.32
CA ILE A 84 9.89 6.04 1.34
C ILE A 84 10.71 7.27 1.69
N ASN A 85 10.92 8.13 0.70
CA ASN A 85 11.57 9.41 0.95
C ASN A 85 10.62 10.32 1.76
N SER A 86 11.07 10.74 2.94
CA SER A 86 10.24 11.53 3.87
C SER A 86 9.82 12.89 3.31
N LYS A 87 10.69 13.56 2.55
CA LYS A 87 10.39 14.84 1.91
C LYS A 87 9.32 14.68 0.82
N LYS A 88 9.43 13.67 -0.04
CA LYS A 88 8.42 13.36 -1.05
C LYS A 88 7.06 13.02 -0.42
N LEU A 89 7.05 12.24 0.66
CA LEU A 89 5.80 11.92 1.36
C LEU A 89 5.15 13.16 1.98
N LYS A 90 5.95 14.03 2.62
CA LYS A 90 5.46 15.27 3.27
C LYS A 90 4.90 16.27 2.24
N LEU A 91 5.52 16.37 1.07
CA LEU A 91 5.16 17.29 -0.01
C LEU A 91 4.28 16.64 -1.09
N SER A 92 3.77 15.44 -0.85
CA SER A 92 2.97 14.70 -1.83
C SER A 92 1.73 15.50 -2.25
N LEU A 93 1.54 15.63 -3.57
CA LEU A 93 0.32 16.19 -4.17
C LEU A 93 -0.80 15.15 -4.28
N ALA A 94 -0.46 13.86 -4.23
CA ALA A 94 -1.45 12.78 -4.22
C ALA A 94 -2.27 12.80 -2.92
N ASP A 95 -3.57 12.59 -3.04
CA ASP A 95 -4.49 12.48 -1.90
C ASP A 95 -4.23 11.23 -1.07
N PHE A 96 -3.84 10.14 -1.75
CA PHE A 96 -3.52 8.87 -1.14
C PHE A 96 -2.27 8.26 -1.75
N TRP A 97 -1.53 7.54 -0.92
CA TRP A 97 -0.52 6.59 -1.37
C TRP A 97 -1.09 5.18 -1.29
N VAL A 98 -0.85 4.39 -2.33
CA VAL A 98 -1.26 2.99 -2.44
C VAL A 98 0.00 2.15 -2.56
N PHE A 99 0.36 1.46 -1.47
CA PHE A 99 1.42 0.47 -1.49
C PHE A 99 0.82 -0.87 -1.87
N VAL A 100 1.20 -1.39 -3.03
CA VAL A 100 0.69 -2.66 -3.56
C VAL A 100 1.77 -3.73 -3.46
N THR A 101 1.41 -4.87 -2.88
CA THR A 101 2.24 -6.08 -2.84
C THR A 101 1.58 -7.17 -3.66
N TYR A 102 2.32 -7.76 -4.59
CA TYR A 102 1.87 -8.97 -5.31
C TYR A 102 2.57 -10.21 -4.73
N SER A 103 1.78 -11.17 -4.25
CA SER A 103 2.24 -12.47 -3.75
C SER A 103 2.24 -13.50 -4.88
N PHE A 104 3.39 -14.12 -5.16
CA PHE A 104 3.49 -15.17 -6.17
C PHE A 104 2.90 -16.49 -5.69
N ASP A 105 3.12 -16.85 -4.42
CA ASP A 105 2.47 -17.99 -3.76
C ASP A 105 0.94 -17.95 -3.87
N THR A 106 0.32 -16.86 -3.41
CA THR A 106 -1.14 -16.78 -3.35
C THR A 106 -1.77 -16.22 -4.63
N LYS A 107 -0.98 -15.62 -5.53
CA LYS A 107 -1.43 -14.85 -6.70
C LYS A 107 -2.39 -13.72 -6.34
N GLN A 108 -2.28 -13.19 -5.11
CA GLN A 108 -3.12 -12.12 -4.59
C GLN A 108 -2.35 -10.82 -4.44
N ASN A 109 -3.10 -9.71 -4.54
CA ASN A 109 -2.60 -8.38 -4.24
C ASN A 109 -3.07 -7.95 -2.86
N ASP A 110 -2.19 -7.31 -2.10
CA ASP A 110 -2.52 -6.58 -0.89
C ASP A 110 -2.20 -5.09 -1.07
N PHE A 111 -3.09 -4.24 -0.59
CA PHE A 111 -3.00 -2.79 -0.76
C PHE A 111 -3.02 -2.09 0.59
N ILE A 112 -1.97 -1.34 0.93
CA ILE A 112 -1.99 -0.39 2.05
C ILE A 112 -2.34 0.98 1.48
N ILE A 113 -3.55 1.46 1.77
CA ILE A 113 -4.12 2.69 1.23
C ILE A 113 -4.18 3.74 2.34
N VAL A 114 -3.45 4.84 2.19
CA VAL A 114 -3.25 5.79 3.28
C VAL A 114 -3.07 7.23 2.80
N LYS A 115 -3.54 8.19 3.60
CA LYS A 115 -3.27 9.62 3.34
C LYS A 115 -1.80 9.94 3.65
N PRO A 116 -1.09 10.74 2.83
CA PRO A 116 0.33 11.05 3.06
C PRO A 116 0.64 11.60 4.44
N LYS A 117 -0.17 12.55 4.94
CA LYS A 117 0.01 13.16 6.27
C LYS A 117 -0.14 12.13 7.40
N GLU A 118 -1.14 11.27 7.31
CA GLU A 118 -1.39 10.21 8.29
C GLU A 118 -0.25 9.19 8.27
N PHE A 119 0.21 8.82 7.07
CA PHE A 119 1.30 7.87 6.93
C PHE A 119 2.63 8.42 7.42
N TYR A 120 2.92 9.70 7.16
CA TYR A 120 4.09 10.37 7.70
C TYR A 120 4.09 10.37 9.24
N ALA A 121 2.93 10.64 9.86
CA ALA A 121 2.77 10.55 11.31
C ALA A 121 2.94 9.11 11.82
N PHE A 122 2.45 8.11 11.09
CA PHE A 122 2.68 6.69 11.40
C PHE A 122 4.17 6.35 11.39
N LEU A 123 4.90 6.69 10.32
CA LEU A 123 6.33 6.40 10.19
C LEU A 123 7.16 7.05 11.30
N ARG A 124 6.79 8.26 11.74
CA ARG A 124 7.46 8.96 12.85
C ARG A 124 7.26 8.31 14.23
N LYS A 125 6.22 7.49 14.40
CA LYS A 125 5.97 6.74 15.64
C LYS A 125 6.76 5.44 15.70
N LEU A 126 7.27 4.97 14.57
CA LEU A 126 8.12 3.79 14.54
C LEU A 126 9.45 4.12 15.22
N LYS A 127 9.99 3.15 15.98
CA LYS A 127 11.33 3.27 16.59
C LYS A 127 12.45 3.40 15.55
N ASN A 128 12.18 2.96 14.31
CA ASN A 128 13.14 2.99 13.21
C ASN A 128 13.28 4.42 12.67
N LYS A 129 14.46 5.01 12.83
CA LYS A 129 14.80 6.30 12.24
C LYS A 129 14.92 6.21 10.72
N PRO A 130 14.69 7.32 9.98
CA PRO A 130 15.04 7.37 8.58
C PRO A 130 16.54 7.09 8.38
N ASP A 131 16.90 6.57 7.22
CA ASP A 131 18.29 6.38 6.83
C ASP A 131 19.03 7.72 6.65
N LYS A 132 20.33 7.66 6.36
CA LYS A 132 21.17 8.85 6.12
C LYS A 132 20.67 9.75 4.99
N ASN A 133 19.84 9.24 4.09
CA ASN A 133 19.24 9.97 2.97
C ASN A 133 17.83 10.50 3.31
N GLY A 134 17.38 10.37 4.57
CA GLY A 134 16.07 10.82 5.01
C GLY A 134 14.92 9.90 4.57
N SER A 135 15.18 8.62 4.28
CA SER A 135 14.18 7.66 3.81
C SER A 135 13.83 6.61 4.86
N TYR A 136 12.55 6.27 4.97
CA TYR A 136 12.06 5.16 5.78
C TYR A 136 12.01 3.90 4.94
N HIS A 137 12.47 2.77 5.47
CA HIS A 137 12.16 1.47 4.87
C HIS A 137 10.94 0.91 5.59
N LEU A 138 9.90 0.62 4.81
CA LEU A 138 8.67 -0.01 5.26
C LEU A 138 8.71 -1.48 4.89
N TYR A 139 8.64 -2.35 5.90
CA TYR A 139 8.46 -3.79 5.70
C TYR A 139 7.05 -4.14 6.16
N SER A 140 6.14 -4.36 5.23
CA SER A 140 4.77 -4.76 5.55
C SER A 140 4.66 -6.26 5.46
N CYS A 141 4.08 -6.90 6.47
CA CYS A 141 3.65 -8.29 6.40
C CYS A 141 2.15 -8.38 6.56
N VAL A 142 1.49 -8.99 5.58
CA VAL A 142 0.06 -9.28 5.61
C VAL A 142 -0.14 -10.77 5.86
N THR A 143 -1.00 -11.09 6.81
CA THR A 143 -1.37 -12.47 7.17
C THR A 143 -2.69 -12.86 6.54
N ARG A 144 -2.96 -14.16 6.43
CA ARG A 144 -4.19 -14.71 5.84
C ARG A 144 -5.45 -14.45 6.68
N ASN A 145 -5.31 -13.94 7.91
CA ASN A 145 -6.40 -13.46 8.75
C ASN A 145 -6.59 -11.93 8.67
N ASP A 146 -6.20 -11.32 7.55
CA ASP A 146 -6.37 -9.89 7.25
C ASP A 146 -5.75 -8.93 8.27
N LYS A 147 -4.60 -9.30 8.83
CA LYS A 147 -3.78 -8.38 9.63
C LYS A 147 -2.59 -7.90 8.81
N ALA A 148 -2.24 -6.63 8.99
CA ALA A 148 -1.05 -6.03 8.41
C ALA A 148 -0.21 -5.34 9.49
N LEU A 149 1.09 -5.55 9.45
CA LEU A 149 2.03 -5.03 10.44
C LEU A 149 3.33 -4.56 9.78
N GLU A 150 3.89 -3.47 10.30
CA GLU A 150 5.25 -3.06 9.99
C GLU A 150 6.26 -3.89 10.80
N THR A 151 7.03 -4.73 10.10
CA THR A 151 7.86 -5.78 10.70
C THR A 151 9.34 -5.43 10.80
N ARG A 152 9.78 -4.25 10.32
CA ARG A 152 11.20 -3.89 10.35
C ARG A 152 11.71 -3.78 11.78
N GLY A 153 12.79 -4.50 12.04
CA GLY A 153 13.47 -4.50 13.34
C GLY A 153 12.74 -5.27 14.43
N LEU A 154 11.73 -6.11 14.08
CA LEU A 154 11.21 -7.09 15.02
C LEU A 154 12.20 -8.25 15.18
N SER A 155 12.34 -8.72 16.42
CA SER A 155 13.08 -9.95 16.73
C SER A 155 12.36 -11.18 16.16
N LYS A 156 13.08 -12.31 16.05
CA LYS A 156 12.51 -13.58 15.61
C LYS A 156 11.29 -14.00 16.45
N LYS A 157 11.36 -13.83 17.78
CA LYS A 157 10.26 -14.14 18.71
C LYS A 157 9.03 -13.26 18.47
N GLU A 158 9.23 -11.96 18.21
CA GLU A 158 8.12 -11.04 17.92
C GLU A 158 7.48 -11.35 16.56
N LEU A 159 8.29 -11.68 15.54
CA LEU A 159 7.79 -12.11 14.22
C LEU A 159 6.98 -13.39 14.33
N GLU A 160 7.50 -14.42 14.98
CA GLU A 160 6.77 -15.66 15.24
C GLU A 160 5.48 -15.39 16.01
N GLY A 161 5.58 -14.60 17.09
CA GLY A 161 4.41 -14.16 17.83
C GLY A 161 3.38 -13.46 16.95
N TYR A 162 3.78 -12.63 15.99
CA TYR A 162 2.86 -11.96 15.07
C TYR A 162 2.16 -12.97 14.15
N TYR A 163 2.92 -13.89 13.55
CA TYR A 163 2.38 -14.90 12.66
C TYR A 163 1.38 -15.83 13.37
N PHE A 164 1.65 -16.19 14.62
CA PHE A 164 0.76 -17.00 15.45
C PHE A 164 -0.27 -16.17 16.26
N ASN A 165 -0.37 -14.86 16.00
CA ASN A 165 -1.36 -13.97 16.62
C ASN A 165 -1.20 -13.76 18.15
N PHE A 166 0.00 -13.98 18.68
CA PHE A 166 0.39 -13.72 20.08
C PHE A 166 1.12 -12.38 20.27
N TYR A 167 1.47 -11.68 19.19
CA TYR A 167 2.09 -10.36 19.22
C TYR A 167 1.16 -9.31 18.62
N ASN A 168 1.04 -8.17 19.31
CA ASN A 168 0.33 -7.00 18.81
C ASN A 168 1.14 -5.74 19.10
N SER A 169 1.16 -4.81 18.16
CA SER A 169 1.81 -3.51 18.33
C SER A 169 0.95 -2.43 17.70
N PRO A 170 0.18 -1.66 18.50
CA PRO A 170 -0.66 -0.58 17.97
C PRO A 170 0.12 0.44 17.14
N THR A 171 1.38 0.68 17.48
CA THR A 171 2.26 1.62 16.77
C THR A 171 2.73 1.14 15.41
N ARG A 172 2.74 -0.19 15.17
CA ARG A 172 3.18 -0.82 13.90
C ARG A 172 2.00 -1.32 13.06
N ASN A 173 0.77 -1.21 13.58
CA ASN A 173 -0.40 -1.79 12.97
C ASN A 173 -0.82 -1.03 11.69
N LEU A 174 -0.78 -1.72 10.56
CA LEU A 174 -1.19 -1.23 9.24
C LEU A 174 -2.60 -1.71 8.84
N THR A 175 -3.23 -2.57 9.64
CA THR A 175 -4.49 -3.27 9.31
C THR A 175 -5.61 -2.30 8.92
N LYS A 176 -5.73 -1.14 9.56
CA LYS A 176 -6.77 -0.15 9.20
C LYS A 176 -6.63 0.45 7.79
N PHE A 177 -5.45 0.33 7.19
CA PHE A 177 -5.14 0.77 5.84
C PHE A 177 -5.25 -0.36 4.81
N LEU A 178 -5.26 -1.61 5.26
CA LEU A 178 -5.27 -2.79 4.41
C LEU A 178 -6.58 -2.87 3.61
N ASN A 179 -6.47 -2.89 2.30
CA ASN A 179 -7.54 -3.03 1.32
C ASN A 179 -8.72 -2.07 1.55
N ASN A 180 -8.46 -0.91 2.18
CA ASN A 180 -9.49 0.04 2.60
C ASN A 180 -9.90 1.00 1.47
N TRP A 181 -10.37 0.42 0.36
CA TRP A 181 -10.78 1.14 -0.86
C TRP A 181 -11.90 2.15 -0.63
N ASN A 182 -12.73 1.94 0.41
CA ASN A 182 -13.85 2.81 0.73
C ASN A 182 -13.43 4.24 1.07
N ILE A 183 -12.19 4.49 1.52
CA ILE A 183 -11.73 5.84 1.85
C ILE A 183 -11.63 6.72 0.60
N LEU A 184 -11.31 6.13 -0.55
CA LEU A 184 -11.23 6.81 -1.84
C LEU A 184 -12.63 7.24 -2.29
N LEU A 185 -13.61 6.32 -2.19
CA LEU A 185 -15.01 6.61 -2.54
C LEU A 185 -15.63 7.66 -1.63
N LYS A 186 -15.31 7.64 -0.33
CA LYS A 186 -15.76 8.69 0.60
C LYS A 186 -15.26 10.05 0.13
N LYS A 187 -13.99 10.15 -0.28
CA LYS A 187 -13.43 11.40 -0.81
C LYS A 187 -14.08 11.81 -2.14
N LEU A 188 -14.34 10.88 -3.06
CA LEU A 188 -15.06 11.20 -4.32
C LEU A 188 -16.50 11.69 -4.10
N LYS A 189 -17.08 11.44 -2.91
CA LYS A 189 -18.45 11.84 -2.56
C LYS A 189 -18.56 13.12 -1.74
N THR A 190 -17.45 13.61 -1.18
CA THR A 190 -17.37 14.88 -0.44
C THR A 190 -16.90 15.97 -1.38
#